data_AF-A0A7S2ITW3-F1
#
_entry.id   AF-A0A7S2ITW3-F1
#
_cell.length_a   1.000
_cell.length_b   1.000
_cell.length_c   1.000
_cell.angle_alpha   90.00
_cell.angle_beta   90.00
_cell.angle_gamma   90.00
#
_symmetry.space_group_name_H-M   'P 1'
#
loop_
_entity.id
_entity.type
_entity.pdbx_description
1 polymer ?
#
loop_
_entity_poly.entity_id
_entity_poly.type
_entity_poly.pdbx_seq_one_letter_code
_entity_poly.pdbx_strand_id
1 'polypeptide(L)'
;SACDCKAIMSDNVLNSPGLMDPSTEFGSMMQHAMKIKGAQMEQDRKKFELYPMYLQNTMWMQNEECLALRKLPVGERLPGASALKEQGNERFRKKAYAGAVECYEAALGSFRYAKQLDPDWKKKGIKDETIEMVDESGDADDPAVQKAVAEFMLSCYNNLAACYLGRASSGQPELGSTLDADYKLCVQASSAALDIDPTNAKALFRRARARCEPMTATD
;
A
#
# COMPACT_ATOMS: atom_id res chain seq x y z
N SER A 1 -46.55 -7.42 -43.96
CA SER A 1 -45.30 -7.77 -43.25
C SER A 1 -44.76 -6.51 -42.61
N ALA A 2 -44.98 -6.27 -41.31
CA ALA A 2 -44.13 -6.75 -40.20
C ALA A 2 -42.67 -6.26 -40.38
N CYS A 3 -42.23 -5.13 -39.81
CA CYS A 3 -42.06 -4.72 -38.39
C CYS A 3 -40.71 -5.17 -37.79
N ASP A 4 -39.90 -4.15 -37.43
CA ASP A 4 -38.91 -4.03 -36.33
C ASP A 4 -37.74 -5.01 -36.13
N CYS A 5 -36.52 -4.46 -36.00
CA CYS A 5 -35.92 -4.25 -34.66
C CYS A 5 -34.54 -3.54 -34.69
N LYS A 6 -34.55 -2.30 -34.19
CA LYS A 6 -33.65 -1.72 -33.17
C LYS A 6 -32.12 -1.88 -33.30
N ALA A 7 -31.49 -0.75 -33.61
CA ALA A 7 -30.21 -0.37 -33.04
C ALA A 7 -30.29 -0.32 -31.50
N ILE A 8 -29.36 -0.99 -30.82
CA ILE A 8 -29.20 -0.93 -29.36
C ILE A 8 -27.83 -0.31 -29.06
N MET A 9 -27.89 0.97 -28.70
CA MET A 9 -27.19 1.66 -27.61
C MET A 9 -25.75 1.26 -27.30
N SER A 10 -24.83 2.17 -27.63
CA SER A 10 -23.59 2.37 -26.88
C SER A 10 -23.41 3.87 -26.59
N ASP A 11 -24.44 4.49 -26.02
CA ASP A 11 -24.30 5.83 -25.46
C ASP A 11 -23.76 5.73 -24.04
N ASN A 12 -22.59 6.33 -23.87
CA ASN A 12 -21.89 6.50 -22.61
C ASN A 12 -22.66 7.53 -21.76
N VAL A 13 -23.75 7.09 -21.13
CA VAL A 13 -24.72 7.91 -20.36
C VAL A 13 -24.07 8.73 -19.24
N LEU A 14 -22.85 8.38 -18.83
CA LEU A 14 -22.08 9.09 -17.80
C LEU A 14 -21.52 10.45 -18.24
N ASN A 15 -21.51 10.76 -19.54
CA ASN A 15 -20.99 12.04 -20.07
C ASN A 15 -22.08 13.03 -20.51
N SER A 16 -23.35 12.78 -20.17
CA SER A 16 -24.45 13.70 -20.47
C SER A 16 -24.38 14.96 -19.58
N PRO A 17 -24.34 16.19 -20.16
CA PRO A 17 -24.36 17.42 -19.40
C PRO A 17 -25.68 17.48 -18.59
N GLY A 18 -25.59 17.42 -17.27
CA GLY A 18 -26.74 17.49 -16.36
C GLY A 18 -26.85 16.32 -15.36
N LEU A 19 -26.23 15.16 -15.61
CA LEU A 19 -26.34 13.99 -14.72
C LEU A 19 -25.68 14.22 -13.34
N MET A 20 -24.65 15.06 -13.31
CA MET A 20 -23.88 15.41 -12.11
C MET A 20 -24.14 16.85 -11.63
N ASP A 21 -25.09 17.56 -12.24
CA ASP A 21 -25.40 18.94 -11.87
C ASP A 21 -26.17 18.99 -10.54
N PRO A 22 -25.56 19.50 -9.45
CA PRO A 22 -26.19 19.54 -8.13
C PRO A 22 -27.43 20.44 -8.07
N SER A 23 -27.65 21.31 -9.07
CA SER A 23 -28.84 22.15 -9.16
C SER A 23 -30.09 21.40 -9.65
N THR A 24 -29.92 20.20 -10.20
CA THR A 24 -31.03 19.33 -10.61
C THR A 24 -31.39 18.33 -9.51
N GLU A 25 -32.68 17.98 -9.36
CA GLU A 25 -33.12 16.99 -8.36
C GLU A 25 -32.42 15.63 -8.54
N PHE A 26 -32.24 15.21 -9.80
CA PHE A 26 -31.53 13.97 -10.12
C PHE A 26 -30.04 14.04 -9.78
N GLY A 27 -29.34 15.12 -10.13
CA GLY A 27 -27.93 15.29 -9.79
C GLY A 27 -27.70 15.42 -8.28
N SER A 28 -28.60 16.09 -7.56
CA SER A 28 -28.59 16.14 -6.09
C SER A 28 -28.82 14.77 -5.44
N MET A 29 -29.75 13.96 -5.97
CA MET A 29 -29.96 12.57 -5.54
C MET A 29 -28.76 11.68 -5.85
N MET A 30 -28.14 11.82 -7.02
CA MET A 30 -26.96 11.04 -7.41
C MET A 30 -25.76 11.36 -6.53
N GLN A 31 -25.53 12.65 -6.20
CA GLN A 31 -24.50 13.06 -5.25
C GLN A 31 -24.77 12.52 -3.84
N HIS A 32 -26.02 12.52 -3.38
CA HIS A 32 -26.38 11.91 -2.11
C HIS A 32 -26.15 10.40 -2.12
N ALA A 33 -26.55 9.70 -3.17
CA ALA A 33 -26.32 8.26 -3.32
C ALA A 33 -24.82 7.93 -3.36
N MET A 34 -24.00 8.75 -4.03
CA MET A 34 -22.54 8.63 -4.02
C MET A 34 -21.95 8.88 -2.63
N LYS A 35 -22.43 9.87 -1.88
CA LYS A 35 -22.00 10.13 -0.50
C LYS A 35 -22.38 8.99 0.44
N ILE A 36 -23.61 8.46 0.34
CA ILE A 36 -24.07 7.31 1.13
C ILE A 36 -23.23 6.07 0.79
N LYS A 37 -22.99 5.80 -0.50
CA LYS A 37 -22.14 4.69 -0.93
C LYS A 37 -20.70 4.88 -0.48
N GLY A 38 -20.17 6.11 -0.51
CA GLY A 38 -18.86 6.46 0.02
C GLY A 38 -18.75 6.18 1.52
N ALA A 39 -19.71 6.67 2.31
CA ALA A 39 -19.77 6.45 3.75
C ALA A 39 -19.95 4.97 4.11
N GLN A 40 -20.75 4.21 3.34
CA GLN A 40 -20.90 2.77 3.52
C GLN A 40 -19.59 2.03 3.20
N MET A 41 -18.93 2.35 2.08
CA MET A 41 -17.64 1.76 1.75
C MET A 41 -16.56 2.13 2.77
N GLU A 42 -16.59 3.34 3.33
CA GLU A 42 -15.69 3.77 4.40
C GLU A 42 -15.92 2.99 5.71
N GLN A 43 -17.16 2.55 5.98
CA GLN A 43 -17.44 1.63 7.09
C GLN A 43 -16.93 0.21 6.82
N ASP A 44 -16.99 -0.24 5.58
CA ASP A 44 -16.68 -1.62 5.21
C ASP A 44 -15.17 -1.93 5.23
N ARG A 45 -14.28 -0.93 5.14
CA ARG A 45 -12.80 -1.12 5.05
C ARG A 45 -11.99 -0.42 6.15
N LYS A 46 -12.61 -0.11 7.29
CA LYS A 46 -11.96 0.66 8.38
C LYS A 46 -10.67 0.01 8.87
N LYS A 47 -10.63 -1.31 9.05
CA LYS A 47 -9.44 -2.02 9.52
C LYS A 47 -8.36 -2.01 8.46
N PHE A 48 -8.72 -2.20 7.20
CA PHE A 48 -7.77 -2.18 6.10
C PHE A 48 -7.05 -0.83 5.98
N GLU A 49 -7.80 0.26 6.10
CA GLU A 49 -7.29 1.63 6.02
C GLU A 49 -6.36 2.01 7.20
N LEU A 50 -6.39 1.24 8.30
CA LEU A 50 -5.45 1.45 9.42
C LEU A 50 -4.06 0.86 9.14
N TYR A 51 -3.94 -0.08 8.20
CA TYR A 51 -2.63 -0.62 7.85
C TYR A 51 -1.82 0.42 7.08
N PRO A 52 -0.49 0.44 7.24
CA PRO A 52 0.38 1.28 6.42
C PRO A 52 0.19 1.00 4.93
N MET A 53 0.27 2.05 4.10
CA MET A 53 0.07 1.95 2.65
C MET A 53 0.93 0.85 2.00
N TYR A 54 2.18 0.68 2.47
CA TYR A 54 3.08 -0.35 1.96
C TYR A 54 2.58 -1.79 2.17
N LEU A 55 1.73 -2.03 3.17
CA LEU A 55 1.05 -3.32 3.34
C LEU A 55 -0.21 -3.38 2.50
N GLN A 56 -1.00 -2.30 2.44
CA GLN A 56 -2.20 -2.25 1.61
C GLN A 56 -1.88 -2.56 0.13
N ASN A 57 -0.80 -1.96 -0.39
CA ASN A 57 -0.31 -2.15 -1.76
C ASN A 57 -0.06 -3.62 -2.13
N THR A 58 0.28 -4.47 -1.17
CA THR A 58 0.55 -5.90 -1.42
C THR A 58 -0.68 -6.68 -1.89
N MET A 59 -1.90 -6.18 -1.64
CA MET A 59 -3.16 -6.82 -2.03
C MET A 59 -3.41 -6.77 -3.53
N TRP A 60 -2.97 -5.71 -4.22
CA TRP A 60 -3.13 -5.53 -5.65
C TRP A 60 -1.79 -5.48 -6.40
N MET A 61 -0.73 -5.92 -5.75
CA MET A 61 0.61 -5.97 -6.33
C MET A 61 0.66 -6.89 -7.56
N GLN A 62 1.27 -6.40 -8.63
CA GLN A 62 1.44 -7.13 -9.90
C GLN A 62 2.88 -7.62 -10.11
N ASN A 63 3.76 -7.44 -9.13
CA ASN A 63 5.15 -7.89 -9.21
C ASN A 63 5.20 -9.43 -9.22
N GLU A 64 5.45 -10.02 -10.40
CA GLU A 64 5.44 -11.47 -10.60
C GLU A 64 6.49 -12.21 -9.77
N GLU A 65 7.66 -11.59 -9.54
CA GLU A 65 8.73 -12.16 -8.71
C GLU A 65 8.24 -12.36 -7.27
N CYS A 66 7.69 -11.32 -6.64
CA CYS A 66 7.09 -11.40 -5.30
C CYS A 66 5.97 -12.45 -5.23
N LEU A 67 5.07 -12.47 -6.23
CA LEU A 67 3.98 -13.44 -6.27
C LEU A 67 4.48 -14.89 -6.45
N ALA A 68 5.59 -15.10 -7.15
CA ALA A 68 6.24 -16.40 -7.27
C ALA A 68 6.89 -16.81 -5.93
N LEU A 69 7.55 -15.88 -5.24
CA LEU A 69 8.19 -16.14 -3.94
C LEU A 69 7.19 -16.60 -2.89
N ARG A 70 5.98 -16.02 -2.85
CA ARG A 70 4.90 -16.44 -1.92
C ARG A 70 4.53 -17.93 -2.03
N LYS A 71 4.86 -18.59 -3.14
CA LYS A 71 4.56 -20.02 -3.36
C LYS A 71 5.66 -20.95 -2.83
N LEU A 72 6.81 -20.41 -2.46
CA LEU A 72 7.95 -21.17 -1.94
C LEU A 72 7.88 -21.28 -0.42
N PRO A 73 8.54 -22.28 0.19
CA PRO A 73 8.83 -22.29 1.62
C PRO A 73 9.56 -21.00 2.04
N VAL A 74 9.28 -20.51 3.25
CA VAL A 74 9.75 -19.20 3.75
C VAL A 74 11.27 -19.01 3.58
N GLY A 75 12.06 -20.03 3.92
CA GLY A 75 13.53 -19.97 3.79
C GLY A 75 14.02 -19.84 2.35
N GLU A 76 13.31 -20.41 1.38
CA GLU A 76 13.68 -20.37 -0.04
C GLU A 76 13.35 -19.02 -0.69
N ARG A 77 12.58 -18.14 -0.02
CA ARG A 77 12.21 -16.81 -0.54
C ARG A 77 13.35 -15.80 -0.44
N LEU A 78 14.25 -15.98 0.53
CA LEU A 78 15.29 -15.00 0.88
C LEU A 78 16.17 -14.56 -0.30
N PRO A 79 16.68 -15.46 -1.18
CA PRO A 79 17.49 -15.04 -2.32
C PRO A 79 16.73 -14.11 -3.28
N GLY A 80 15.49 -14.45 -3.64
CA GLY A 80 14.68 -13.63 -4.54
C GLY A 80 14.22 -12.32 -3.89
N ALA A 81 13.81 -12.36 -2.62
CA ALA A 81 13.47 -11.16 -1.88
C ALA A 81 14.69 -10.22 -1.74
N SER A 82 15.89 -10.79 -1.58
CA SER A 82 17.14 -10.01 -1.57
C SER A 82 17.45 -9.35 -2.91
N ALA A 83 17.17 -10.02 -4.03
CA ALA A 83 17.28 -9.40 -5.35
C ALA A 83 16.34 -8.20 -5.51
N LEU A 84 15.08 -8.32 -5.09
CA LEU A 84 14.12 -7.21 -5.07
C LEU A 84 14.62 -6.04 -4.19
N LYS A 85 15.15 -6.35 -3.01
CA LYS A 85 15.75 -5.34 -2.12
C LYS A 85 16.93 -4.63 -2.78
N GLU A 86 17.80 -5.34 -3.50
CA GLU A 86 18.93 -4.71 -4.18
C GLU A 86 18.50 -3.80 -5.34
N GLN A 87 17.46 -4.18 -6.10
CA GLN A 87 16.84 -3.27 -7.08
C GLN A 87 16.33 -1.99 -6.40
N GLY A 88 15.72 -2.13 -5.22
CA GLY A 88 15.32 -1.00 -4.38
C GLY A 88 16.51 -0.13 -3.96
N ASN A 89 17.61 -0.74 -3.54
CA ASN A 89 18.83 -0.03 -3.16
C ASN A 89 19.41 0.77 -4.32
N GLU A 90 19.41 0.20 -5.54
CA GLU A 90 19.85 0.91 -6.75
C GLU A 90 19.00 2.13 -7.06
N ARG A 91 17.67 2.00 -6.98
CA ARG A 91 16.73 3.13 -7.17
C ARG A 91 16.90 4.18 -6.07
N PHE A 92 17.09 3.75 -4.82
CA PHE A 92 17.32 4.63 -3.69
C PHE A 92 18.58 5.48 -3.88
N ARG A 93 19.70 4.89 -4.33
CA ARG A 93 20.95 5.63 -4.61
C ARG A 93 20.75 6.71 -5.67
N LYS A 94 19.83 6.50 -6.62
CA LYS A 94 19.43 7.46 -7.65
C LYS A 94 18.38 8.48 -7.18
N LYS A 95 18.01 8.45 -5.89
CA LYS A 95 16.90 9.25 -5.30
C LYS A 95 15.54 9.01 -5.96
N ALA A 96 15.39 7.88 -6.67
CA ALA A 96 14.11 7.46 -7.25
C ALA A 96 13.28 6.73 -6.17
N TYR A 97 12.79 7.50 -5.20
CA TYR A 97 12.18 6.96 -3.99
C TYR A 97 10.90 6.17 -4.25
N ALA A 98 9.98 6.65 -5.12
CA ALA A 98 8.78 5.90 -5.51
C ALA A 98 9.11 4.46 -5.93
N GLY A 99 9.99 4.30 -6.91
CA GLY A 99 10.36 2.98 -7.41
C GLY A 99 11.17 2.17 -6.40
N ALA A 100 11.92 2.82 -5.51
CA ALA A 100 12.60 2.11 -4.42
C ALA A 100 11.58 1.52 -3.43
N VAL A 101 10.54 2.29 -3.08
CA VAL A 101 9.43 1.85 -2.23
C VAL A 101 8.74 0.63 -2.84
N GLU A 102 8.39 0.66 -4.13
CA GLU A 102 7.79 -0.49 -4.82
C GLU A 102 8.63 -1.77 -4.69
N CYS A 103 9.96 -1.66 -4.86
CA CYS A 103 10.87 -2.79 -4.71
C CYS A 103 10.92 -3.32 -3.26
N TYR A 104 10.97 -2.43 -2.26
CA TYR A 104 10.98 -2.85 -0.85
C TYR A 104 9.63 -3.40 -0.40
N GLU A 105 8.52 -2.87 -0.93
CA GLU A 105 7.17 -3.41 -0.76
C GLU A 105 7.06 -4.82 -1.32
N ALA A 106 7.60 -5.08 -2.51
CA ALA A 106 7.64 -6.42 -3.09
C ALA A 106 8.51 -7.39 -2.27
N ALA A 107 9.68 -6.92 -1.80
CA ALA A 107 10.56 -7.70 -0.94
C ALA A 107 9.89 -8.10 0.39
N LEU A 108 9.25 -7.14 1.09
CA LEU A 108 8.48 -7.42 2.31
C LEU A 108 7.23 -8.25 2.04
N GLY A 109 6.55 -7.94 0.93
CA GLY A 109 5.36 -8.61 0.45
C GLY A 109 5.56 -10.09 0.12
N SER A 110 6.81 -10.56 0.08
CA SER A 110 7.14 -11.98 -0.03
C SER A 110 6.96 -12.74 1.30
N PHE A 111 6.82 -12.04 2.43
CA PHE A 111 6.67 -12.61 3.78
C PHE A 111 5.42 -12.11 4.50
N ARG A 112 5.07 -10.84 4.32
CA ARG A 112 3.91 -10.22 4.98
C ARG A 112 3.08 -9.43 3.98
N TYR A 113 1.83 -9.79 3.81
CA TYR A 113 0.97 -9.23 2.77
C TYR A 113 -0.52 -9.29 3.12
N ALA A 114 -1.28 -8.37 2.54
CA ALA A 114 -2.73 -8.40 2.53
C ALA A 114 -3.22 -9.31 1.39
N LYS A 115 -4.17 -10.18 1.70
CA LYS A 115 -4.77 -11.13 0.77
C LYS A 115 -6.28 -10.97 0.80
N GLN A 116 -6.87 -10.92 -0.39
CA GLN A 116 -8.32 -10.83 -0.55
C GLN A 116 -8.89 -12.23 -0.79
N LEU A 117 -9.90 -12.59 0.00
CA LEU A 117 -10.54 -13.91 0.00
C LEU A 117 -11.76 -13.97 -0.93
N ASP A 118 -12.40 -12.83 -1.22
CA ASP A 118 -13.51 -12.77 -2.18
C ASP A 118 -12.98 -12.60 -3.60
N PRO A 119 -13.16 -13.56 -4.52
CA PRO A 119 -12.69 -13.43 -5.91
C PRO A 119 -13.37 -12.29 -6.69
N ASP A 120 -14.56 -11.86 -6.26
CA ASP A 120 -15.34 -10.78 -6.90
C ASP A 120 -15.19 -9.42 -6.21
N TRP A 121 -14.22 -9.27 -5.29
CA TRP A 121 -14.00 -8.03 -4.53
C TRP A 121 -13.87 -6.78 -5.42
N LYS A 122 -13.29 -6.91 -6.62
CA LYS A 122 -13.15 -5.79 -7.57
C LYS A 122 -14.50 -5.22 -8.03
N LYS A 123 -15.55 -6.04 -8.02
CA LYS A 123 -16.92 -5.63 -8.38
C LYS A 123 -17.73 -5.20 -7.15
N LYS A 124 -17.55 -5.90 -6.02
CA LYS A 124 -18.32 -5.70 -4.79
C LYS A 124 -17.78 -4.60 -3.89
N GLY A 125 -16.53 -4.18 -4.09
CA GLY A 125 -15.80 -3.31 -3.18
C GLY A 125 -14.93 -4.10 -2.21
N ILE A 126 -14.02 -3.38 -1.55
CA ILE A 126 -13.13 -3.93 -0.52
C ILE A 126 -13.89 -3.97 0.79
N LYS A 127 -13.91 -5.13 1.45
CA LYS A 127 -14.50 -5.31 2.78
C LYS A 127 -13.49 -5.95 3.72
N ASP A 128 -13.42 -5.44 4.94
CA ASP A 128 -12.52 -5.93 5.99
C ASP A 128 -12.72 -7.42 6.27
N GLU A 129 -13.98 -7.89 6.25
CA GLU A 129 -14.35 -9.29 6.52
C GLU A 129 -13.75 -10.28 5.52
N THR A 130 -13.35 -9.80 4.34
CA THR A 130 -12.77 -10.64 3.28
C THR A 130 -11.27 -10.38 3.08
N ILE A 131 -10.65 -9.57 3.94
CA ILE A 131 -9.21 -9.31 3.90
C ILE A 131 -8.52 -10.10 5.01
N GLU A 132 -7.52 -10.87 4.61
CA GLU A 132 -6.61 -11.58 5.48
C GLU A 132 -5.25 -10.88 5.47
N MET A 133 -4.71 -10.57 6.65
CA MET A 133 -3.31 -10.16 6.78
C MET A 133 -2.46 -11.39 7.03
N VAL A 134 -1.72 -11.80 6.02
CA VAL A 134 -0.79 -12.93 6.10
C VAL A 134 0.56 -12.42 6.60
N ASP A 135 1.11 -13.09 7.61
CA ASP A 135 2.47 -12.87 8.11
C ASP A 135 3.15 -14.22 8.32
N GLU A 136 3.93 -14.63 7.34
CA GLU A 136 4.65 -15.92 7.33
C GLU A 136 6.12 -15.73 7.72
N SER A 137 6.49 -14.57 8.26
CA SER A 137 7.89 -14.24 8.58
C SER A 137 8.50 -15.13 9.67
N GLY A 138 7.66 -15.70 10.53
CA GLY A 138 8.04 -16.64 11.59
C GLY A 138 7.86 -18.11 11.23
N ASP A 139 7.37 -18.45 10.04
CA ASP A 139 6.87 -19.80 9.73
C ASP A 139 7.97 -20.76 9.22
N ALA A 140 9.24 -20.37 9.29
CA ALA A 140 10.33 -21.28 8.96
C ALA A 140 10.59 -22.26 10.12
N ASP A 141 10.79 -23.55 9.83
CA ASP A 141 11.09 -24.56 10.86
C ASP A 141 12.44 -24.34 11.55
N ASP A 142 13.42 -23.81 10.81
CA ASP A 142 14.77 -23.55 11.31
C ASP A 142 14.85 -22.15 11.96
N PRO A 143 15.17 -22.05 13.28
CA PRO A 143 15.35 -20.77 13.96
C PRO A 143 16.40 -19.86 13.32
N ALA A 144 17.43 -20.41 12.68
CA ALA A 144 18.42 -19.61 11.95
C ALA A 144 17.79 -18.94 10.73
N VAL A 145 16.88 -19.62 10.04
CA VAL A 145 16.12 -19.07 8.92
C VAL A 145 15.13 -18.02 9.40
N GLN A 146 14.39 -18.28 10.49
CA GLN A 146 13.49 -17.28 11.10
C GLN A 146 14.24 -15.98 11.42
N LYS A 147 15.42 -16.11 12.05
CA LYS A 147 16.29 -14.97 12.36
C LYS A 147 16.74 -14.24 11.09
N ALA A 148 17.17 -14.97 10.06
CA ALA A 148 17.58 -14.36 8.80
C ALA A 148 16.44 -13.60 8.10
N VAL A 149 15.21 -14.12 8.15
CA VAL A 149 14.01 -13.44 7.65
C VAL A 149 13.72 -12.17 8.46
N ALA A 150 13.79 -12.24 9.79
CA ALA A 150 13.59 -11.07 10.65
C ALA A 150 14.63 -9.96 10.38
N GLU A 151 15.92 -10.32 10.28
CA GLU A 151 17.00 -9.38 9.94
C GLU A 151 16.82 -8.79 8.53
N PHE A 152 16.36 -9.59 7.57
CA PHE A 152 16.04 -9.14 6.23
C PHE A 152 14.89 -8.12 6.24
N MET A 153 13.77 -8.44 6.91
CA MET A 153 12.62 -7.55 7.03
C MET A 153 12.97 -6.25 7.75
N LEU A 154 13.75 -6.33 8.82
CA LEU A 154 14.31 -5.16 9.52
C LEU A 154 15.06 -4.23 8.56
N SER A 155 15.88 -4.79 7.66
CA SER A 155 16.58 -4.01 6.63
C SER A 155 15.61 -3.34 5.67
N CYS A 156 14.57 -4.04 5.20
CA CYS A 156 13.59 -3.49 4.27
C CYS A 156 12.74 -2.38 4.91
N TYR A 157 12.26 -2.56 6.15
CA TYR A 157 11.55 -1.51 6.88
C TYR A 157 12.40 -0.27 7.11
N ASN A 158 13.68 -0.45 7.44
CA ASN A 158 14.63 0.64 7.53
C ASN A 158 14.79 1.40 6.20
N ASN A 159 14.81 0.68 5.08
CA ASN A 159 14.93 1.30 3.77
C ASN A 159 13.64 2.01 3.34
N LEU A 160 12.47 1.45 3.62
CA LEU A 160 11.19 2.15 3.43
C LEU A 160 11.14 3.46 4.23
N ALA A 161 11.48 3.41 5.52
CA ALA A 161 11.56 4.61 6.36
C ALA A 161 12.50 5.67 5.77
N ALA A 162 13.65 5.24 5.22
CA ALA A 162 14.58 6.15 4.56
C ALA A 162 13.99 6.77 3.27
N CYS A 163 13.24 6.00 2.48
CA CYS A 163 12.60 6.50 1.26
C CYS A 163 11.53 7.54 1.59
N TYR A 164 10.65 7.24 2.53
CA TYR A 164 9.58 8.16 2.93
C TYR A 164 10.13 9.45 3.53
N LEU A 165 11.15 9.35 4.40
CA LEU A 165 11.83 10.53 4.89
C LEU A 165 12.52 11.32 3.77
N GLY A 166 13.14 10.63 2.80
CA GLY A 166 13.76 11.26 1.63
C GLY A 166 12.76 12.03 0.75
N ARG A 167 11.58 11.45 0.50
CA ARG A 167 10.48 12.10 -0.22
C ARG A 167 9.99 13.33 0.53
N ALA A 168 9.69 13.18 1.82
CA ALA A 168 9.22 14.28 2.65
C ALA A 168 10.22 15.45 2.74
N SER A 169 11.51 15.14 2.97
CA SER A 169 12.57 16.15 3.05
C SER A 169 12.91 16.80 1.70
N SER A 170 12.41 16.29 0.56
CA SER A 170 12.59 16.94 -0.75
C SER A 170 11.74 18.22 -0.90
N GLY A 171 10.75 18.42 -0.02
CA GLY A 171 9.84 19.56 -0.05
C GLY A 171 8.81 19.53 -1.18
N GLN A 172 8.82 18.49 -2.02
CA GLN A 172 7.87 18.30 -3.12
C GLN A 172 7.20 16.93 -2.98
N PRO A 173 5.88 16.86 -2.77
CA PRO A 173 5.20 15.58 -2.68
C PRO A 173 5.18 14.90 -4.05
N GLU A 174 5.35 13.58 -4.06
CA GLU A 174 5.07 12.79 -5.25
C GLU A 174 3.57 12.79 -5.55
N LEU A 175 3.21 12.57 -6.82
CA LEU A 175 1.82 12.58 -7.28
C LEU A 175 0.97 11.60 -6.45
N GLY A 176 -0.11 12.08 -5.85
CA GLY A 176 -1.00 11.26 -5.02
C GLY A 176 -0.52 11.04 -3.57
N SER A 177 0.55 11.71 -3.14
CA SER A 177 0.97 11.75 -1.73
C SER A 177 1.00 13.19 -1.18
N THR A 178 1.23 13.30 0.12
CA THR A 178 1.53 14.57 0.81
C THR A 178 2.79 14.39 1.66
N LEU A 179 3.45 15.50 2.01
CA LEU A 179 4.61 15.45 2.90
C LEU A 179 4.25 14.83 4.26
N ASP A 180 3.08 15.20 4.81
CA ASP A 180 2.56 14.63 6.06
C ASP A 180 2.30 13.12 5.96
N ALA A 181 1.74 12.65 4.84
CA ALA A 181 1.57 11.22 4.61
C ALA A 181 2.91 10.48 4.57
N ASP A 182 3.93 11.05 3.92
CA ASP A 182 5.26 10.47 3.87
C ASP A 182 5.93 10.45 5.26
N TYR A 183 5.79 11.49 6.08
CA TYR A 183 6.27 11.46 7.46
C TYR A 183 5.55 10.39 8.31
N LYS A 184 4.23 10.25 8.17
CA LYS A 184 3.45 9.19 8.85
C LYS A 184 3.92 7.79 8.44
N LEU A 185 4.13 7.56 7.14
CA LEU A 185 4.66 6.29 6.62
C LEU A 185 6.08 6.02 7.11
N CYS A 186 6.93 7.03 7.23
CA CYS A 186 8.25 6.90 7.85
C CYS A 186 8.15 6.45 9.31
N VAL A 187 7.23 7.04 10.09
CA VAL A 187 6.99 6.64 11.49
C VAL A 187 6.50 5.20 11.57
N GLN A 188 5.56 4.80 10.71
CA GLN A 188 5.01 3.44 10.68
C GLN A 188 6.09 2.41 10.31
N ALA A 189 6.84 2.62 9.22
CA ALA A 189 7.92 1.73 8.80
C ALA A 189 9.04 1.64 9.87
N SER A 190 9.38 2.77 10.51
CA SER A 190 10.37 2.77 11.60
C SER A 190 9.84 2.03 12.83
N SER A 191 8.55 2.08 13.11
CA SER A 191 7.95 1.36 14.24
C SER A 191 7.94 -0.14 13.97
N ALA A 192 7.60 -0.57 12.74
CA ALA A 192 7.72 -1.97 12.33
C ALA A 192 9.16 -2.51 12.42
N ALA A 193 10.17 -1.69 12.11
CA ALA A 193 11.57 -2.04 12.34
C ALA A 193 11.89 -2.22 13.84
N LEU A 194 11.31 -1.39 14.71
CA LEU A 194 11.54 -1.44 16.16
C LEU A 194 10.77 -2.57 16.84
N ASP A 195 9.68 -3.05 16.25
CA ASP A 195 8.99 -4.26 16.71
C ASP A 195 9.89 -5.50 16.53
N ILE A 196 10.80 -5.48 15.55
CA ILE A 196 11.81 -6.54 15.33
C ILE A 196 13.06 -6.31 16.20
N ASP A 197 13.63 -5.11 16.16
CA ASP A 197 14.81 -4.72 16.94
C ASP A 197 14.56 -3.38 17.65
N PRO A 198 14.16 -3.39 18.94
CA PRO A 198 13.88 -2.17 19.70
C PRO A 198 15.08 -1.23 19.86
N THR A 199 16.29 -1.72 19.63
CA THR A 199 17.54 -0.96 19.78
C THR A 199 18.06 -0.39 18.46
N ASN A 200 17.31 -0.57 17.37
CA ASN A 200 17.74 -0.18 16.04
C ASN A 200 17.95 1.34 15.91
N ALA A 201 19.20 1.78 15.96
CA ALA A 201 19.54 3.21 15.95
C ALA A 201 19.00 3.96 14.72
N LYS A 202 19.00 3.32 13.54
CA LYS A 202 18.49 3.93 12.30
C LYS A 202 16.98 4.17 12.39
N ALA A 203 16.21 3.19 12.87
CA ALA A 203 14.78 3.32 13.03
C ALA A 203 14.41 4.34 14.12
N LEU A 204 15.11 4.33 15.27
CA LEU A 204 14.92 5.33 16.33
C LEU A 204 15.13 6.75 15.81
N PHE A 205 16.25 6.99 15.11
CA PHE A 205 16.59 8.29 14.56
C PHE A 205 15.57 8.77 13.52
N ARG A 206 15.23 7.92 12.54
CA ARG A 206 14.28 8.29 11.47
C ARG A 206 12.88 8.54 12.01
N ARG A 207 12.42 7.74 12.97
CA ARG A 207 11.14 7.94 13.65
C ARG A 207 11.09 9.27 14.40
N ALA A 208 12.15 9.61 15.12
CA ALA A 208 12.24 10.88 15.84
C ALA A 208 12.22 12.05 14.84
N ARG A 209 13.04 12.00 13.80
CA ARG A 209 13.12 13.04 12.78
C ARG A 209 11.79 13.28 12.08
N ALA A 210 11.10 12.22 11.66
CA ALA A 210 9.78 12.32 11.02
C ALA A 210 8.67 12.84 11.94
N ARG A 211 8.84 12.78 13.26
CA ARG A 211 7.90 13.40 14.23
C ARG A 211 8.19 14.89 14.42
N CYS A 212 9.45 15.32 14.33
CA CYS A 212 9.83 16.70 14.60
C CYS A 212 9.65 17.62 13.38
N GLU A 213 10.03 17.18 12.17
CA GLU A 213 10.00 18.05 10.97
C GLU A 213 8.60 18.61 10.61
N PRO A 214 7.49 17.86 10.72
CA PRO A 214 6.15 18.40 10.49
C PRO A 214 5.79 19.57 11.42
N MET A 215 6.31 19.59 12.66
CA MET A 215 5.99 20.63 13.64
C MET A 215 6.77 21.93 13.37
N THR A 216 7.97 21.82 12.82
CA THR A 216 8.85 22.97 12.54
C THR A 216 8.49 23.74 11.27
N ALA A 217 7.58 23.22 10.44
CA ALA A 217 7.15 23.86 9.20
C ALA A 217 5.93 24.78 9.35
N THR A 218 5.38 24.87 10.57
CA THR A 218 4.18 25.66 10.92
C THR A 218 4.47 26.96 11.69
N ASP A 219 5.75 27.34 11.84
CA ASP A 219 6.20 28.63 12.38
C ASP A 219 6.72 29.55 11.25
#